data_AF-A0A6J6XYE0-F1
#
_entry.id   AF-A0A6J6XYE0-F1
#
_cell.length_a   1.000
_cell.length_b   1.000
_cell.length_c   1.000
_cell.angle_alpha   90.00
_cell.angle_beta   90.00
_cell.angle_gamma   90.00
#
_symmetry.space_group_name_H-M   'P 1'
#
loop_
_entity.id
_entity.type
_entity.pdbx_description
1 polymer ?
#
loop_
_entity_poly.entity_id
_entity_poly.type
_entity_poly.pdbx_seq_one_letter_code
_entity_poly.pdbx_strand_id
1 'polypeptide(L)'
;MVTNPATRDWTVTASLFATLNEMYGNRTVIGIGRGDSAVRVTNGKPTTLATLRESIHVIRELANGRSVEYKDSELRLPWASKSRAEVWVAAYGPKALALTGEVGDGFILQLADPSITEWTIKAVRDAAEAVGRDPKSIKICVAAPAYVTDGSEAGMAHGLEQCRWFGGMVGNHVADIVERYGDSAPVPKALTDYIKGRKGYDYNEHGKAGNSHTNFVPDEIIDRFCIVGPVEAHVKRLNELRDLGVDQFSVYLQHDAKDETLRAYGEKVIPAIAEYVRAKS
;
A
#
# COMPACT_ATOMS: atom_id res chain seq x y z
N MET A 1 5.56 -1.88 -4.70
CA MET A 1 4.18 -1.60 -5.15
C MET A 1 3.97 -0.17 -5.62
N VAL A 2 4.65 0.83 -5.04
CA VAL A 2 4.48 2.24 -5.45
C VAL A 2 5.76 2.83 -6.04
N THR A 3 5.63 3.88 -6.87
CA THR A 3 6.75 4.72 -7.32
C THR A 3 7.15 5.75 -6.25
N ASN A 4 8.13 6.60 -6.55
CA ASN A 4 8.58 7.67 -5.66
C ASN A 4 9.10 8.90 -6.44
N PRO A 5 9.14 10.09 -5.83
CA PRO A 5 9.60 11.32 -6.49
C PRO A 5 11.12 11.45 -6.63
N ALA A 6 11.91 10.54 -6.04
CA ALA A 6 13.37 10.67 -5.94
C ALA A 6 14.15 9.96 -7.06
N THR A 7 13.60 8.85 -7.59
CA THR A 7 14.33 7.98 -8.53
C THR A 7 14.12 8.33 -10.00
N ARG A 8 13.09 9.13 -10.31
CA ARG A 8 12.74 9.58 -11.66
C ARG A 8 12.24 11.01 -11.61
N ASP A 9 12.52 11.79 -12.64
CA ASP A 9 11.91 13.11 -12.80
C ASP A 9 10.37 12.97 -12.86
N TRP A 10 9.67 13.94 -12.30
CA TRP A 10 8.21 13.88 -12.14
C TRP A 10 7.51 13.90 -13.50
N THR A 11 8.07 14.62 -14.47
CA THR A 11 7.54 14.67 -15.84
C THR A 11 7.64 13.33 -16.55
N VAL A 12 8.72 12.56 -16.28
CA VAL A 12 8.90 11.20 -16.81
C VAL A 12 7.88 10.24 -16.21
N THR A 13 7.65 10.35 -14.90
CA THR A 13 6.61 9.54 -14.23
C THR A 13 5.22 9.86 -14.79
N ALA A 14 4.89 11.14 -14.96
CA ALA A 14 3.61 11.55 -15.54
C ALA A 14 3.43 11.04 -16.98
N SER A 15 4.45 11.22 -17.81
CA SER A 15 4.45 10.77 -19.20
C SER A 15 4.27 9.25 -19.31
N LEU A 16 4.92 8.47 -18.44
CA LEU A 16 4.77 7.01 -18.39
C LEU A 16 3.31 6.59 -18.19
N PHE A 17 2.63 7.13 -17.17
CA PHE A 17 1.24 6.76 -16.90
C PHE A 17 0.27 7.28 -17.96
N ALA A 18 0.50 8.48 -18.48
CA ALA A 18 -0.28 9.01 -19.61
C ALA A 18 -0.13 8.11 -20.86
N THR A 19 1.08 7.63 -21.15
CA THR A 19 1.36 6.73 -22.28
C THR A 19 0.62 5.40 -22.10
N LEU A 20 0.68 4.82 -20.90
CA LEU A 20 -0.04 3.57 -20.60
C LEU A 20 -1.55 3.76 -20.78
N ASN A 21 -2.11 4.88 -20.33
CA ASN A 21 -3.53 5.20 -20.51
C ASN A 21 -3.90 5.42 -21.98
N GLU A 22 -3.04 6.04 -22.78
CA GLU A 22 -3.26 6.23 -24.20
C GLU A 22 -3.26 4.89 -24.95
N MET A 23 -2.27 4.04 -24.68
CA MET A 23 -2.10 2.75 -25.37
C MET A 23 -3.16 1.72 -24.96
N TYR A 24 -3.55 1.72 -23.69
CA TYR A 24 -4.31 0.62 -23.10
C TYR A 24 -5.63 1.07 -22.45
N GLY A 25 -6.02 2.33 -22.58
CA GLY A 25 -7.18 2.92 -21.92
C GLY A 25 -6.92 3.28 -20.45
N ASN A 26 -7.84 4.04 -19.85
CA ASN A 26 -7.76 4.57 -18.48
C ASN A 26 -7.95 3.47 -17.41
N ARG A 27 -6.93 2.62 -17.29
CA ARG A 27 -6.90 1.45 -16.38
C ARG A 27 -5.72 1.51 -15.40
N THR A 28 -4.98 2.62 -15.37
CA THR A 28 -3.82 2.77 -14.50
C THR A 28 -4.13 3.64 -13.28
N VAL A 29 -3.44 3.32 -12.19
CA VAL A 29 -3.43 4.10 -10.94
C VAL A 29 -1.98 4.43 -10.61
N ILE A 30 -1.72 5.69 -10.26
CA ILE A 30 -0.39 6.17 -9.87
C ILE A 30 -0.22 5.95 -8.37
N GLY A 31 0.22 4.76 -7.97
CA GLY A 31 0.62 4.49 -6.60
C GLY A 31 1.96 5.17 -6.29
N ILE A 32 2.02 6.07 -5.30
CA ILE A 32 3.22 6.83 -4.94
C ILE A 32 3.48 6.86 -3.43
N GLY A 33 4.75 6.87 -3.03
CA GLY A 33 5.17 7.13 -1.65
C GLY A 33 6.48 7.93 -1.61
N ARG A 34 6.99 8.24 -0.41
CA ARG A 34 8.22 9.05 -0.25
C ARG A 34 9.48 8.42 -0.86
N GLY A 35 9.44 7.11 -1.12
CA GLY A 35 10.57 6.26 -1.47
C GLY A 35 11.17 5.59 -0.24
N ASP A 36 11.57 4.33 -0.39
CA ASP A 36 12.27 3.56 0.64
C ASP A 36 13.38 2.72 0.00
N SER A 37 13.21 1.41 -0.15
CA SER A 37 14.22 0.48 -0.69
C SER A 37 14.87 0.96 -1.99
N ALA A 38 14.09 1.34 -3.00
CA ALA A 38 14.62 1.84 -4.29
C ALA A 38 15.46 3.13 -4.18
N VAL A 39 15.26 3.92 -3.12
CA VAL A 39 16.04 5.15 -2.86
C VAL A 39 17.25 4.83 -2.00
N ARG A 40 17.08 3.98 -0.98
CA ARG A 40 18.13 3.64 -0.01
C ARG A 40 19.21 2.74 -0.62
N VAL A 41 18.85 1.87 -1.58
CA VAL A 41 19.83 1.03 -2.31
C VAL A 41 20.83 1.88 -3.10
N THR A 42 20.46 3.09 -3.52
CA THR A 42 21.36 4.06 -4.17
C THR A 42 21.97 5.04 -3.16
N ASN A 43 21.98 4.71 -1.86
CA ASN A 43 22.40 5.58 -0.75
C ASN A 43 21.64 6.92 -0.64
N GLY A 44 20.46 7.00 -1.25
CA GLY A 44 19.58 8.17 -1.16
C GLY A 44 18.81 8.21 0.16
N LYS A 45 18.11 9.32 0.38
CA LYS A 45 17.18 9.51 1.49
C LYS A 45 15.75 9.65 0.96
N PRO A 46 14.75 9.05 1.63
CA PRO A 46 13.34 9.29 1.30
C PRO A 46 13.02 10.79 1.22
N THR A 47 12.16 11.15 0.27
CA THR A 47 11.77 12.55 0.06
C THR A 47 11.02 13.14 1.26
N THR A 48 10.97 14.48 1.32
CA THR A 48 10.15 15.20 2.31
C THR A 48 8.66 15.11 1.94
N LEU A 49 7.78 15.37 2.92
CA LEU A 49 6.34 15.44 2.64
C LEU A 49 5.97 16.64 1.76
N ALA A 50 6.73 17.74 1.82
CA ALA A 50 6.54 18.88 0.93
C ALA A 50 6.83 18.49 -0.53
N THR A 51 7.98 17.83 -0.76
CA THR A 51 8.36 17.29 -2.08
C THR A 51 7.33 16.27 -2.59
N LEU A 52 6.84 15.38 -1.72
CA LEU A 52 5.81 14.42 -2.09
C LEU A 52 4.52 15.13 -2.52
N ARG A 53 4.06 16.12 -1.75
CA ARG A 53 2.85 16.91 -2.08
C ARG A 53 2.98 17.59 -3.44
N GLU A 54 4.08 18.30 -3.66
CA GLU A 54 4.34 19.01 -4.91
C GLU A 54 4.40 18.04 -6.09
N SER A 55 5.10 16.92 -5.92
CA SER A 55 5.19 15.89 -6.96
C SER A 55 3.85 15.28 -7.32
N ILE A 56 2.96 15.04 -6.34
CA ILE A 56 1.60 14.54 -6.57
C ILE A 56 0.83 15.52 -7.47
N HIS A 57 0.92 16.82 -7.17
CA HIS A 57 0.27 17.85 -7.98
C HIS A 57 0.80 17.84 -9.42
N VAL A 58 2.12 17.98 -9.61
CA VAL A 58 2.73 18.03 -10.94
C VAL A 58 2.44 16.76 -11.75
N ILE A 59 2.61 15.58 -11.13
CA ILE A 59 2.36 14.30 -11.80
C ILE A 59 0.88 14.18 -12.18
N ARG A 60 -0.04 14.53 -11.27
CA ARG A 60 -1.49 14.46 -11.54
C ARG A 60 -1.88 15.35 -12.71
N GLU A 61 -1.44 16.61 -12.73
CA GLU A 61 -1.82 17.54 -13.79
C GLU A 61 -1.30 17.07 -15.16
N LEU A 62 -0.01 16.76 -15.24
CA LEU A 62 0.60 16.31 -16.50
C LEU A 62 0.03 14.97 -16.98
N ALA A 63 -0.12 13.98 -16.08
CA ALA A 63 -0.62 12.65 -16.45
C ALA A 63 -2.07 12.68 -16.96
N ASN A 64 -2.83 13.73 -16.64
CA ASN A 64 -4.19 13.97 -17.10
C ASN A 64 -4.27 15.01 -18.24
N GLY A 65 -3.13 15.38 -18.84
CA GLY A 65 -3.05 16.32 -19.97
C GLY A 65 -3.39 17.78 -19.63
N ARG A 66 -3.35 18.15 -18.35
CA ARG A 66 -3.57 19.51 -17.84
C ARG A 66 -2.25 20.29 -17.73
N SER A 67 -2.34 21.62 -17.69
CA SER A 67 -1.18 22.49 -17.48
C SER A 67 -0.77 22.52 -16.01
N VAL A 68 0.52 22.70 -15.74
CA VAL A 68 1.04 22.94 -14.38
C VAL A 68 2.34 23.75 -14.43
N GLU A 69 2.56 24.61 -13.44
CA GLU A 69 3.85 25.26 -13.24
C GLU A 69 4.85 24.27 -12.63
N TYR A 70 6.02 24.12 -13.26
CA TYR A 70 7.11 23.30 -12.75
C TYR A 70 8.45 23.87 -13.21
N LYS A 71 9.37 24.11 -12.26
CA LYS A 71 10.69 24.69 -12.53
C LYS A 71 10.60 25.98 -13.37
N ASP A 72 9.77 26.91 -12.92
CA ASP A 72 9.56 28.23 -13.55
C ASP A 72 9.06 28.18 -15.00
N SER A 73 8.38 27.09 -15.38
CA SER A 73 7.79 26.91 -16.71
C SER A 73 6.39 26.32 -16.62
N GLU A 74 5.47 26.79 -17.47
CA GLU A 74 4.17 26.13 -17.66
C GLU A 74 4.36 24.90 -18.55
N LEU A 75 4.11 23.71 -18.01
CA LEU A 75 4.22 22.44 -18.71
C LEU A 75 2.86 21.82 -18.98
N ARG A 76 2.73 21.13 -20.11
CA ARG A 76 1.55 20.34 -20.46
C ARG A 76 1.95 19.16 -21.34
N LEU A 77 1.22 18.04 -21.25
CA LEU A 77 1.28 16.93 -22.21
C LEU A 77 0.01 16.94 -23.09
N PRO A 78 -0.01 17.65 -24.25
CA PRO A 78 -1.25 17.86 -25.01
C PRO A 78 -1.87 16.56 -25.54
N TRP A 79 -1.02 15.58 -25.88
CA TRP A 79 -1.44 14.26 -26.35
C TRP A 79 -2.19 13.44 -25.27
N ALA A 80 -1.97 13.75 -23.99
CA ALA A 80 -2.59 13.07 -22.86
C ALA A 80 -4.00 13.59 -22.48
N SER A 81 -4.64 14.41 -23.32
CA SER A 81 -5.95 15.05 -23.01
C SER A 81 -7.09 14.09 -22.64
N LYS A 82 -7.04 12.85 -23.13
CA LYS A 82 -8.02 11.79 -22.81
C LYS A 82 -7.62 10.90 -21.62
N SER A 83 -6.39 11.04 -21.13
CA SER A 83 -5.88 10.28 -19.99
C SER A 83 -6.63 10.66 -18.71
N ARG A 84 -6.99 9.65 -17.93
CA ARG A 84 -7.56 9.79 -16.59
C ARG A 84 -6.77 8.90 -15.64
N ALA A 85 -6.02 9.52 -14.74
CA ALA A 85 -5.16 8.83 -13.79
C ALA A 85 -5.36 9.40 -12.38
N GLU A 86 -5.67 8.51 -11.45
CA GLU A 86 -5.73 8.81 -10.02
C GLU A 86 -4.35 8.65 -9.39
N VAL A 87 -4.04 9.45 -8.36
CA VAL A 87 -2.81 9.34 -7.58
C VAL A 87 -3.14 8.82 -6.20
N TRP A 88 -2.72 7.59 -5.91
CA TRP A 88 -2.93 6.91 -4.64
C TRP A 88 -1.65 6.93 -3.80
N VAL A 89 -1.75 7.35 -2.55
CA VAL A 89 -0.59 7.56 -1.68
C VAL A 89 -0.44 6.42 -0.69
N ALA A 90 0.75 5.81 -0.64
CA ALA A 90 1.12 4.86 0.39
C ALA A 90 1.67 5.57 1.62
N ALA A 91 1.08 5.32 2.79
CA ALA A 91 1.41 6.02 4.04
C ALA A 91 1.21 5.15 5.29
N TYR A 92 1.96 5.46 6.34
CA TYR A 92 1.83 4.85 7.67
C TYR A 92 1.78 5.91 8.77
N GLY A 93 2.68 6.89 8.73
CA GLY A 93 2.82 7.89 9.80
C GLY A 93 1.75 8.98 9.74
N PRO A 94 1.34 9.57 10.90
CA PRO A 94 0.24 10.54 10.98
C PRO A 94 0.34 11.70 9.97
N LYS A 95 1.53 12.28 9.80
CA LYS A 95 1.74 13.38 8.84
C LYS A 95 1.60 12.95 7.37
N ALA A 96 1.96 11.70 7.05
CA ALA A 96 1.80 11.15 5.71
C ALA A 96 0.33 10.76 5.44
N LEU A 97 -0.38 10.26 6.46
CA LEU A 97 -1.83 10.00 6.39
C LEU A 97 -2.60 11.31 6.19
N ALA A 98 -2.24 12.38 6.93
CA ALA A 98 -2.82 13.70 6.75
C ALA A 98 -2.63 14.22 5.32
N LEU A 99 -1.38 14.22 4.82
CA LEU A 99 -1.10 14.59 3.42
C LEU A 99 -1.93 13.76 2.43
N THR A 100 -2.09 12.45 2.67
CA THR A 100 -2.88 11.57 1.82
C THR A 100 -4.34 12.00 1.78
N GLY A 101 -4.94 12.31 2.94
CA GLY A 101 -6.30 12.85 3.03
C GLY A 101 -6.46 14.19 2.32
N GLU A 102 -5.46 15.06 2.44
CA GLU A 102 -5.51 16.40 1.86
C GLU A 102 -5.39 16.42 0.33
N VAL A 103 -4.54 15.57 -0.26
CA VAL A 103 -4.22 15.67 -1.69
C VAL A 103 -4.38 14.40 -2.50
N GLY A 104 -4.48 13.22 -1.89
CA GLY A 104 -4.57 11.94 -2.61
C GLY A 104 -5.97 11.64 -3.17
N ASP A 105 -6.03 10.89 -4.27
CA ASP A 105 -7.28 10.31 -4.80
C ASP A 105 -7.56 8.93 -4.16
N GLY A 106 -6.52 8.31 -3.59
CA GLY A 106 -6.62 7.08 -2.83
C GLY A 106 -5.52 6.95 -1.78
N PHE A 107 -5.74 6.02 -0.86
CA PHE A 107 -4.83 5.63 0.20
C PHE A 107 -4.48 4.15 0.05
N ILE A 108 -3.19 3.85 0.18
CA ILE A 108 -2.67 2.49 0.13
C ILE A 108 -2.07 2.15 1.50
N LEU A 109 -2.70 1.24 2.23
CA LEU A 109 -2.16 0.62 3.43
C LEU A 109 -1.49 -0.71 3.08
N GLN A 110 -0.29 -0.94 3.61
CA GLN A 110 0.47 -2.18 3.36
C GLN A 110 0.43 -3.13 4.57
N LEU A 111 -0.73 -3.70 4.88
CA LEU A 111 -0.97 -4.80 5.83
C LEU A 111 -2.47 -5.01 5.97
N ALA A 112 -2.89 -6.20 6.43
CA ALA A 112 -4.29 -6.59 6.57
C ALA A 112 -4.80 -6.58 8.03
N ASP A 113 -4.19 -5.80 8.91
CA ASP A 113 -4.62 -5.70 10.31
C ASP A 113 -5.87 -4.82 10.45
N PRO A 114 -7.00 -5.32 10.99
CA PRO A 114 -8.24 -4.54 11.08
C PRO A 114 -8.11 -3.27 11.93
N SER A 115 -7.39 -3.33 13.06
CA SER A 115 -7.27 -2.18 13.98
C SER A 115 -6.43 -1.04 13.39
N ILE A 116 -5.35 -1.38 12.68
CA ILE A 116 -4.51 -0.40 11.98
C ILE A 116 -5.27 0.13 10.75
N THR A 117 -6.03 -0.72 10.06
CA THR A 117 -6.88 -0.34 8.94
C THR A 117 -7.89 0.71 9.37
N GLU A 118 -8.66 0.45 10.43
CA GLU A 118 -9.63 1.41 10.98
C GLU A 118 -8.97 2.75 11.34
N TRP A 119 -7.87 2.71 12.10
CA TRP A 119 -7.16 3.91 12.54
C TRP A 119 -6.64 4.74 11.36
N THR A 120 -6.00 4.11 10.38
CA THR A 120 -5.43 4.81 9.22
C THR A 120 -6.51 5.38 8.30
N ILE A 121 -7.58 4.63 8.02
CA ILE A 121 -8.72 5.10 7.24
C ILE A 121 -9.33 6.33 7.90
N LYS A 122 -9.55 6.28 9.22
CA LYS A 122 -10.07 7.41 9.97
C LYS A 122 -9.17 8.64 9.83
N ALA A 123 -7.86 8.49 10.07
CA ALA A 123 -6.92 9.60 9.98
C ALA A 123 -6.87 10.25 8.58
N VAL A 124 -6.94 9.44 7.51
CA VAL A 124 -7.00 9.94 6.13
C VAL A 124 -8.31 10.68 5.86
N ARG A 125 -9.44 10.13 6.29
CA ARG A 125 -10.77 10.73 6.09
C ARG A 125 -10.94 12.03 6.86
N ASP A 126 -10.53 12.06 8.13
CA ASP A 126 -10.56 13.27 8.96
C ASP A 126 -9.73 14.40 8.32
N ALA A 127 -8.56 14.07 7.77
CA ALA A 127 -7.69 15.05 7.12
C ALA A 127 -8.28 15.59 5.80
N ALA A 128 -9.01 14.75 5.05
CA ALA A 128 -9.74 15.19 3.88
C ALA A 128 -10.85 16.18 4.24
N GLU A 129 -11.63 15.86 5.27
CA GLU A 129 -12.71 16.71 5.78
C GLU A 129 -12.18 18.06 6.27
N ALA A 130 -11.05 18.06 6.98
CA ALA A 130 -10.42 19.26 7.51
C ALA A 130 -10.02 20.29 6.43
N VAL A 131 -9.81 19.86 5.18
CA VAL A 131 -9.54 20.74 4.04
C VAL A 131 -10.73 20.88 3.08
N GLY A 132 -11.92 20.49 3.52
CA GLY A 132 -13.17 20.66 2.77
C GLY A 132 -13.38 19.68 1.61
N ARG A 133 -12.68 18.53 1.60
CA ARG A 133 -12.90 17.45 0.62
C ARG A 133 -13.91 16.45 1.16
N ASP A 134 -14.62 15.78 0.25
CA ASP A 134 -15.44 14.63 0.60
C ASP A 134 -14.55 13.46 1.03
N PRO A 135 -14.61 12.98 2.29
CA PRO A 135 -13.80 11.85 2.74
C PRO A 135 -14.09 10.55 1.99
N LYS A 136 -15.28 10.43 1.37
CA LYS A 136 -15.68 9.26 0.58
C LYS A 136 -15.12 9.29 -0.84
N SER A 137 -14.54 10.41 -1.29
CA SER A 137 -13.89 10.47 -2.60
C SER A 137 -12.53 9.76 -2.61
N ILE A 138 -12.00 9.38 -1.44
CA ILE A 138 -10.69 8.72 -1.31
C ILE A 138 -10.88 7.22 -1.38
N LYS A 139 -10.28 6.59 -2.40
CA LYS A 139 -10.25 5.13 -2.52
C LYS A 139 -9.32 4.49 -1.51
N ILE A 140 -9.81 3.46 -0.81
CA ILE A 140 -9.04 2.77 0.22
C ILE A 140 -8.57 1.42 -0.33
N CYS A 141 -7.26 1.26 -0.45
CA CYS A 141 -6.61 0.03 -0.88
C CYS A 141 -5.79 -0.57 0.25
N VAL A 142 -6.06 -1.82 0.60
CA VAL A 142 -5.23 -2.62 1.50
C VAL A 142 -4.42 -3.61 0.68
N ALA A 143 -3.11 -3.65 0.91
CA ALA A 143 -2.20 -4.54 0.22
C ALA A 143 -1.40 -5.40 1.20
N ALA A 144 -1.60 -6.71 1.17
CA ALA A 144 -0.96 -7.64 2.09
C ALA A 144 -0.63 -8.99 1.42
N PRO A 145 0.37 -9.72 1.94
CA PRO A 145 0.58 -11.10 1.52
C PRO A 145 -0.64 -11.94 1.85
N ALA A 146 -0.94 -12.87 0.95
CA ALA A 146 -1.96 -13.87 1.18
C ALA A 146 -1.36 -15.26 0.91
N TYR A 147 -1.55 -16.20 1.82
CA TYR A 147 -1.10 -17.57 1.67
C TYR A 147 -2.21 -18.53 2.05
N VAL A 148 -2.80 -19.19 1.04
CA VAL A 148 -3.89 -20.14 1.29
C VAL A 148 -3.29 -21.48 1.72
N THR A 149 -3.68 -21.97 2.90
CA THR A 149 -3.25 -23.26 3.46
C THR A 149 -4.43 -24.24 3.50
N ASP A 150 -4.16 -25.49 3.83
CA ASP A 150 -5.19 -26.51 4.12
C ASP A 150 -5.76 -26.41 5.55
N GLY A 151 -5.30 -25.41 6.33
CA GLY A 151 -5.67 -25.23 7.74
C GLY A 151 -5.00 -26.22 8.71
N SER A 152 -4.14 -27.12 8.24
CA SER A 152 -3.34 -27.98 9.11
C SER A 152 -2.31 -27.15 9.88
N GLU A 153 -1.89 -27.63 11.06
CA GLU A 153 -0.85 -26.96 11.85
C GLU A 153 0.45 -26.77 11.04
N ALA A 154 0.86 -27.78 10.27
CA ALA A 154 2.01 -27.71 9.39
C ALA A 154 1.83 -26.69 8.25
N GLY A 155 0.67 -26.67 7.61
CA GLY A 155 0.34 -25.70 6.56
C GLY A 155 0.34 -24.27 7.09
N MET A 156 -0.24 -24.05 8.27
CA MET A 156 -0.23 -22.75 8.95
C MET A 156 1.20 -22.28 9.27
N ALA A 157 2.00 -23.13 9.92
CA ALA A 157 3.39 -22.81 10.26
C ALA A 157 4.22 -22.46 9.03
N HIS A 158 4.07 -23.23 7.94
CA HIS A 158 4.76 -22.97 6.68
C HIS A 158 4.31 -21.64 6.06
N GLY A 159 3.01 -21.37 5.99
CA GLY A 159 2.46 -20.13 5.43
C GLY A 159 2.92 -18.88 6.19
N LEU A 160 2.99 -18.96 7.53
CA LEU A 160 3.52 -17.88 8.37
C LEU A 160 5.00 -17.61 8.06
N GLU A 161 5.82 -18.66 7.93
CA GLU A 161 7.23 -18.50 7.59
C GLU A 161 7.42 -17.90 6.19
N GLN A 162 6.66 -18.38 5.21
CA GLN A 162 6.67 -17.85 3.84
C GLN A 162 6.29 -16.36 3.77
N CYS A 163 5.49 -15.86 4.71
CA CYS A 163 5.07 -14.46 4.77
C CYS A 163 5.91 -13.59 5.73
N ARG A 164 6.86 -14.17 6.49
CA ARG A 164 7.56 -13.47 7.58
C ARG A 164 8.34 -12.24 7.12
N TRP A 165 8.83 -12.27 5.88
CA TRP A 165 9.49 -11.16 5.21
C TRP A 165 8.70 -9.85 5.23
N PHE A 166 7.38 -9.94 5.22
CA PHE A 166 6.51 -8.77 5.17
C PHE A 166 6.53 -8.00 6.49
N GLY A 167 6.50 -8.70 7.64
CA GLY A 167 6.62 -8.03 8.94
C GLY A 167 7.97 -7.34 9.10
N GLY A 168 9.05 -7.90 8.54
CA GLY A 168 10.35 -7.23 8.48
C GLY A 168 10.32 -5.97 7.61
N MET A 169 9.65 -6.02 6.46
CA MET A 169 9.47 -4.88 5.55
C MET A 169 8.65 -3.74 6.18
N VAL A 170 7.48 -4.05 6.75
CA VAL A 170 6.65 -3.07 7.47
C VAL A 170 7.44 -2.46 8.61
N GLY A 171 8.17 -3.29 9.37
CA GLY A 171 8.99 -2.86 10.48
C GLY A 171 10.08 -1.87 10.05
N ASN A 172 10.66 -2.05 8.88
CA ASN A 172 11.59 -1.09 8.31
C ASN A 172 10.93 0.26 7.99
N HIS A 173 9.73 0.27 7.43
CA HIS A 173 9.03 1.50 7.05
C HIS A 173 8.58 2.35 8.24
N VAL A 174 8.26 1.71 9.38
CA VAL A 174 7.79 2.42 10.58
C VAL A 174 8.91 2.64 11.62
N ALA A 175 10.11 2.08 11.42
CA ALA A 175 11.25 2.32 12.31
C ALA A 175 11.60 3.81 12.43
N ASP A 176 11.62 4.56 11.32
CA ASP A 176 11.84 6.01 11.33
C ASP A 176 10.78 6.76 12.16
N ILE A 177 9.56 6.20 12.30
CA ILE A 177 8.48 6.77 13.11
C ILE A 177 8.78 6.52 14.59
N VAL A 178 9.15 5.28 14.94
CA VAL A 178 9.52 4.91 16.32
C VAL A 178 10.75 5.70 16.79
N GLU A 179 11.78 5.82 15.96
CA GLU A 179 12.98 6.60 16.30
C GLU A 179 12.67 8.08 16.55
N ARG A 180 11.75 8.67 15.77
CA ARG A 180 11.43 10.10 15.86
C ARG A 180 10.44 10.45 16.97
N TYR A 181 9.53 9.53 17.30
CA TYR A 181 8.39 9.82 18.18
C TYR A 181 8.37 8.97 19.46
N GLY A 182 9.21 7.94 19.55
CA GLY A 182 9.26 7.02 20.69
C GLY A 182 7.91 6.34 20.97
N ASP A 183 7.69 5.93 22.21
CA ASP A 183 6.41 5.34 22.67
C ASP A 183 5.26 6.37 22.75
N SER A 184 5.51 7.65 22.44
CA SER A 184 4.53 8.75 22.51
C SER A 184 3.83 9.04 21.18
N ALA A 185 4.22 8.35 20.11
CA ALA A 185 3.57 8.48 18.81
C ALA A 185 2.09 8.05 18.91
N PRO A 186 1.14 8.76 18.28
CA PRO A 186 -0.26 8.33 18.21
C PRO A 186 -0.41 7.21 17.16
N VAL A 187 0.45 6.20 17.20
CA VAL A 187 0.54 5.08 16.25
C VAL A 187 0.22 3.80 17.02
N PRO A 188 -0.59 2.88 16.47
CA PRO A 188 -0.93 1.63 17.14
C PRO A 188 0.32 0.83 17.55
N LYS A 189 0.35 0.35 18.80
CA LYS A 189 1.45 -0.46 19.36
C LYS A 189 1.81 -1.69 18.52
N ALA A 190 0.82 -2.27 17.85
CA ALA A 190 0.99 -3.37 16.91
C ALA A 190 1.98 -3.07 15.78
N LEU A 191 2.12 -1.79 15.39
CA LEU A 191 3.11 -1.35 14.40
C LEU A 191 4.50 -1.16 14.99
N THR A 192 4.64 -0.96 16.30
CA THR A 192 5.89 -0.43 16.90
C THR A 192 6.59 -1.41 17.83
N ASP A 193 5.84 -2.21 18.59
CA ASP A 193 6.40 -2.97 19.72
C ASP A 193 7.35 -4.10 19.29
N TYR A 194 7.01 -4.82 18.22
CA TYR A 194 7.81 -5.95 17.75
C TYR A 194 9.15 -5.53 17.10
N ILE A 195 9.31 -4.25 16.76
CA ILE A 195 10.51 -3.73 16.09
C ILE A 195 11.66 -3.49 17.07
N LYS A 196 11.39 -3.45 18.37
CA LYS A 196 12.43 -3.30 19.42
C LYS A 196 13.51 -4.39 19.35
N GLY A 197 13.21 -5.55 18.76
CA GLY A 197 14.16 -6.65 18.53
C GLY A 197 15.01 -6.57 17.25
N ARG A 198 14.82 -5.54 16.42
CA ARG A 198 15.48 -5.42 15.10
C ARG A 198 16.96 -5.03 15.24
N LYS A 199 17.86 -5.74 14.55
CA LYS A 199 19.33 -5.50 14.56
C LYS A 199 19.93 -5.00 13.23
N GLY A 200 19.10 -4.73 12.23
CA GLY A 200 19.53 -4.31 10.88
C GLY A 200 18.49 -4.64 9.82
N TYR A 201 18.75 -4.29 8.55
CA TYR A 201 17.94 -4.70 7.39
C TYR A 201 18.76 -4.61 6.11
N ASP A 202 18.94 -5.72 5.41
CA ASP A 202 19.54 -5.75 4.07
C ASP A 202 18.47 -5.54 2.99
N TYR A 203 18.64 -4.47 2.21
CA TYR A 203 17.74 -4.13 1.11
C TYR A 203 17.85 -5.09 -0.09
N ASN A 204 18.91 -5.91 -0.20
CA ASN A 204 19.03 -6.93 -1.25
C ASN A 204 18.06 -8.12 -1.06
N GLU A 205 17.60 -8.33 0.17
CA GLU A 205 16.64 -9.39 0.53
C GLU A 205 15.20 -8.86 0.65
N HIS A 206 14.96 -7.59 0.30
CA HIS A 206 13.66 -6.94 0.38
C HIS A 206 12.61 -7.64 -0.49
N GLY A 207 11.48 -8.02 0.10
CA GLY A 207 10.39 -8.68 -0.60
C GLY A 207 10.62 -10.16 -0.92
N LYS A 208 11.51 -10.85 -0.20
CA LYS A 208 11.85 -12.26 -0.44
C LYS A 208 11.53 -13.11 0.79
N ALA A 209 10.82 -14.22 0.56
CA ALA A 209 10.66 -15.30 1.54
C ALA A 209 12.02 -15.93 1.90
N GLY A 210 12.19 -16.35 3.15
CA GLY A 210 13.44 -16.94 3.65
C GLY A 210 14.60 -15.97 3.84
N ASN A 211 14.33 -14.67 3.98
CA ASN A 211 15.39 -13.69 4.24
C ASN A 211 15.96 -13.80 5.66
N SER A 212 17.21 -13.37 5.83
CA SER A 212 17.99 -13.58 7.05
C SER A 212 17.63 -12.62 8.20
N HIS A 213 16.81 -11.60 7.93
CA HIS A 213 16.55 -10.49 8.84
C HIS A 213 15.16 -10.50 9.47
N THR A 214 14.40 -11.59 9.37
CA THR A 214 13.01 -11.67 9.86
C THR A 214 12.80 -12.47 11.13
N ASN A 215 13.83 -13.14 11.65
CA ASN A 215 13.71 -14.03 12.81
C ASN A 215 13.18 -13.33 14.09
N PHE A 216 13.24 -12.00 14.15
CA PHE A 216 12.70 -11.23 15.27
C PHE A 216 11.18 -11.01 15.19
N VAL A 217 10.55 -11.26 14.03
CA VAL A 217 9.13 -10.99 13.79
C VAL A 217 8.30 -12.16 14.32
N PRO A 218 7.45 -11.98 15.35
CA PRO A 218 6.62 -13.05 15.90
C PRO A 218 5.52 -13.50 14.94
N ASP A 219 5.05 -14.74 15.08
CA ASP A 219 3.95 -15.30 14.29
C ASP A 219 2.67 -14.47 14.39
N GLU A 220 2.37 -13.94 15.58
CA GLU A 220 1.23 -13.05 15.82
C GLU A 220 1.26 -11.82 14.91
N ILE A 221 2.44 -11.25 14.63
CA ILE A 221 2.56 -10.10 13.73
C ILE A 221 2.25 -10.51 12.29
N ILE A 222 2.66 -11.71 11.87
CA ILE A 222 2.37 -12.21 10.53
C ILE A 222 0.89 -12.52 10.36
N ASP A 223 0.26 -13.17 11.35
CA ASP A 223 -1.18 -13.44 11.36
C ASP A 223 -2.03 -12.16 11.31
N ARG A 224 -1.54 -11.10 11.95
CA ARG A 224 -2.18 -9.77 11.89
C ARG A 224 -1.95 -9.07 10.56
N PHE A 225 -0.71 -9.01 10.06
CA PHE A 225 -0.34 -8.18 8.91
C PHE A 225 -0.63 -8.84 7.57
N CYS A 226 -0.66 -10.16 7.52
CA CYS A 226 -0.92 -10.95 6.33
C CYS A 226 -2.28 -11.64 6.44
N ILE A 227 -2.69 -12.33 5.38
CA ILE A 227 -3.83 -13.25 5.41
C ILE A 227 -3.31 -14.65 5.13
N VAL A 228 -3.07 -15.43 6.18
CA VAL A 228 -2.57 -16.81 6.10
C VAL A 228 -3.62 -17.74 6.65
N GLY A 229 -4.01 -18.77 5.89
CA GLY A 229 -4.92 -19.79 6.39
C GLY A 229 -5.79 -20.44 5.32
N PRO A 230 -6.79 -21.24 5.73
CA PRO A 230 -7.73 -21.81 4.79
C PRO A 230 -8.63 -20.72 4.19
N VAL A 231 -9.30 -21.03 3.08
CA VAL A 231 -10.14 -20.08 2.31
C VAL A 231 -11.11 -19.29 3.19
N GLU A 232 -11.69 -19.93 4.21
CA GLU A 232 -12.65 -19.32 5.13
C GLU A 232 -12.02 -18.16 5.93
N ALA A 233 -10.75 -18.29 6.32
CA ALA A 233 -10.01 -17.24 7.01
C ALA A 233 -9.80 -16.02 6.09
N HIS A 234 -9.51 -16.26 4.80
CA HIS A 234 -9.38 -15.20 3.80
C HIS A 234 -10.71 -14.48 3.59
N VAL A 235 -11.79 -15.22 3.36
CA VAL A 235 -13.13 -14.65 3.20
C VAL A 235 -13.53 -13.83 4.42
N LYS A 236 -13.29 -14.35 5.63
CA LYS A 236 -13.56 -13.62 6.88
C LYS A 236 -12.81 -12.30 6.94
N ARG A 237 -11.48 -12.31 6.78
CA ARG A 237 -10.66 -11.09 6.88
C ARG A 237 -11.00 -10.07 5.79
N LEU A 238 -11.27 -10.52 4.56
CA LEU A 238 -11.66 -9.60 3.48
C LEU A 238 -13.01 -8.94 3.73
N ASN A 239 -13.98 -9.66 4.31
CA ASN A 239 -15.24 -9.06 4.74
C ASN A 239 -15.02 -8.05 5.88
N GLU A 240 -14.21 -8.37 6.89
CA GLU A 240 -13.85 -7.41 7.96
C GLU A 240 -13.24 -6.12 7.39
N LEU A 241 -12.30 -6.25 6.45
CA LEU A 241 -11.68 -5.09 5.79
C LEU A 241 -12.70 -4.30 4.95
N ARG A 242 -13.57 -4.98 4.21
CA ARG A 242 -14.65 -4.33 3.44
C ARG A 242 -15.58 -3.53 4.35
N ASP A 243 -15.96 -4.09 5.49
CA ASP A 243 -16.88 -3.44 6.44
C ASP A 243 -16.25 -2.20 7.09
N LEU A 244 -14.91 -2.12 7.16
CA LEU A 244 -14.16 -0.92 7.55
C LEU A 244 -14.08 0.14 6.43
N GLY A 245 -14.58 -0.16 5.23
CA GLY A 245 -14.61 0.73 4.08
C GLY A 245 -13.42 0.61 3.15
N VAL A 246 -12.77 -0.56 3.09
CA VAL A 246 -11.77 -0.88 2.07
C VAL A 246 -12.46 -1.12 0.72
N ASP A 247 -12.07 -0.36 -0.31
CA ASP A 247 -12.57 -0.51 -1.68
C ASP A 247 -11.85 -1.63 -2.44
N GLN A 248 -10.55 -1.81 -2.18
CA GLN A 248 -9.71 -2.74 -2.93
C GLN A 248 -8.75 -3.49 -2.02
N PHE A 249 -8.63 -4.80 -2.26
CA PHE A 249 -7.56 -5.63 -1.70
C PHE A 249 -6.56 -6.01 -2.78
N SER A 250 -5.27 -5.80 -2.50
CA SER A 250 -4.14 -6.17 -3.38
C SER A 250 -3.31 -7.27 -2.73
N VAL A 251 -3.12 -8.38 -3.44
CA VAL A 251 -2.45 -9.57 -2.90
C VAL A 251 -0.98 -9.58 -3.29
N TYR A 252 -0.07 -9.72 -2.32
CA TYR A 252 1.32 -10.10 -2.60
C TYR A 252 1.48 -11.62 -2.65
N LEU A 253 1.91 -12.14 -3.80
CA LEU A 253 2.24 -13.56 -4.01
C LEU A 253 3.75 -13.82 -3.97
N GLN A 254 4.48 -13.15 -3.06
CA GLN A 254 5.94 -13.31 -2.91
C GLN A 254 6.27 -14.46 -1.94
N HIS A 255 5.83 -15.66 -2.29
CA HIS A 255 6.05 -16.91 -1.56
C HIS A 255 6.09 -18.09 -2.54
N ASP A 256 6.21 -19.32 -2.05
CA ASP A 256 6.32 -20.53 -2.88
C ASP A 256 5.00 -20.97 -3.55
N ALA A 257 3.85 -20.86 -2.87
CA ALA A 257 2.54 -21.33 -3.36
C ALA A 257 1.75 -20.32 -4.23
N LYS A 258 2.41 -19.63 -5.17
CA LYS A 258 1.79 -18.48 -5.90
C LYS A 258 0.56 -18.89 -6.70
N ASP A 259 0.69 -19.97 -7.47
CA ASP A 259 -0.35 -20.42 -8.40
C ASP A 259 -1.52 -21.05 -7.63
N GLU A 260 -1.23 -21.76 -6.55
CA GLU A 260 -2.23 -22.34 -5.65
C GLU A 260 -3.04 -21.25 -4.96
N THR A 261 -2.38 -20.24 -4.37
CA THR A 261 -3.07 -19.09 -3.77
C THR A 261 -3.89 -18.35 -4.82
N LEU A 262 -3.33 -18.06 -6.00
CA LEU A 262 -4.05 -17.34 -7.06
C LEU A 262 -5.29 -18.12 -7.53
N ARG A 263 -5.17 -19.43 -7.72
CA ARG A 263 -6.28 -20.33 -8.08
C ARG A 263 -7.35 -20.33 -7.00
N ALA A 264 -6.98 -20.44 -5.72
CA ALA A 264 -7.92 -20.39 -4.62
C ALA A 264 -8.67 -19.04 -4.56
N TYR A 265 -7.98 -17.92 -4.85
CA TYR A 265 -8.63 -16.62 -4.94
C TYR A 265 -9.66 -16.55 -6.08
N GLY A 266 -9.29 -17.03 -7.27
CA GLY A 266 -10.18 -17.02 -8.44
C GLY A 266 -11.40 -17.94 -8.29
N GLU A 267 -11.20 -19.14 -7.73
CA GLU A 267 -12.24 -20.18 -7.68
C GLU A 267 -13.10 -20.14 -6.43
N LYS A 268 -12.57 -19.65 -5.30
CA LYS A 268 -13.22 -19.81 -3.98
C LYS A 268 -13.36 -18.51 -3.21
N VAL A 269 -12.30 -17.70 -3.11
CA VAL A 269 -12.34 -16.48 -2.28
C VAL A 269 -13.16 -15.37 -2.94
N ILE A 270 -12.82 -14.96 -4.17
CA ILE A 270 -13.53 -13.88 -4.87
C ILE A 270 -15.01 -14.22 -5.06
N PRO A 271 -15.40 -15.44 -5.51
CA PRO A 271 -16.80 -15.80 -5.62
C PRO A 271 -17.58 -15.78 -4.29
N ALA A 272 -16.91 -15.97 -3.15
CA ALA A 272 -17.56 -15.96 -1.84
C ALA A 272 -17.80 -14.55 -1.28
N ILE A 273 -17.04 -13.54 -1.75
CA ILE A 273 -17.18 -12.14 -1.31
C ILE A 273 -17.86 -11.25 -2.35
N ALA A 274 -17.96 -11.70 -3.59
CA ALA A 274 -18.62 -10.97 -4.66
C ALA A 274 -20.11 -10.76 -4.35
N GLU A 275 -20.59 -9.53 -4.51
CA GLU A 275 -22.02 -9.26 -4.47
C GLU A 275 -22.69 -9.86 -5.71
N TYR A 276 -23.53 -10.87 -5.51
CA TYR A 276 -24.40 -11.36 -6.57
C TYR A 276 -25.64 -10.49 -6.66
N VAL A 277 -25.74 -9.67 -7.70
CA VAL A 277 -27.02 -9.09 -8.10
C VAL A 277 -27.88 -10.24 -8.65
N ARG A 278 -28.68 -10.86 -7.77
CA ARG A 278 -29.72 -11.80 -8.19
C ARG A 278 -30.79 -11.01 -8.94
N ALA A 279 -31.07 -11.39 -10.18
CA ALA A 279 -32.28 -10.91 -10.84
C ALA A 279 -33.47 -11.28 -9.95
N LYS A 280 -34.26 -10.29 -9.52
CA LYS A 280 -35.53 -10.55 -8.85
C LYS A 280 -36.42 -11.26 -9.86
N SER A 281 -36.92 -12.44 -9.51
CA SER A 281 -38.06 -13.08 -10.17
C SER A 281 -39.34 -12.32 -9.87
#